data_AF-A0A6H9XV45-F1
#
_entry.id   AF-A0A6H9XV45-F1
#
_cell.length_a   1.000
_cell.length_b   1.000
_cell.length_c   1.000
_cell.angle_alpha   90.00
_cell.angle_beta   90.00
_cell.angle_gamma   90.00
#
_symmetry.space_group_name_H-M   'P 1'
#
loop_
_entity.id
_entity.type
_entity.pdbx_description
1 polymer ?
#
loop_
_entity_poly.entity_id
_entity_poly.type
_entity_poly.pdbx_seq_one_letter_code
_entity_poly.pdbx_strand_id
1 'polypeptide(L)'
;MNLRAAFISVVFAVISINAHAADPKEIESKVAELNSQSIKLLGVSLNAVRYLVGASPSSYLLYSYLESSGEIAYVRELEAKGYVKVQVVQSLPDGTQRNEKFLRVIPVGDGAVLQRCVVALEHNPAVQGTLREKAAQRP
;
A
#
# COMPACT_ATOMS: atom_id res chain seq x y z
N MET A 1 42.10 49.78 -3.87
CA MET A 1 43.38 49.16 -4.31
C MET A 1 44.03 48.54 -3.09
N ASN A 2 44.42 47.28 -2.99
CA ASN A 2 44.45 46.11 -3.86
C ASN A 2 44.59 44.91 -2.88
N LEU A 3 43.77 43.88 -3.04
CA LEU A 3 44.21 42.60 -3.62
C LEU A 3 45.21 41.83 -2.73
N ARG A 4 44.71 40.85 -1.97
CA ARG A 4 45.14 39.44 -2.11
C ARG A 4 44.42 38.54 -1.11
N ALA A 5 43.45 37.83 -1.66
CA ALA A 5 42.96 36.57 -1.14
C ALA A 5 44.11 35.57 -1.01
N ALA A 6 44.19 34.87 0.10
CA ALA A 6 45.00 33.68 0.24
C ALA A 6 44.26 32.67 1.14
N PHE A 7 43.51 31.80 0.46
CA PHE A 7 43.47 30.37 0.70
C PHE A 7 43.26 29.90 2.15
N ILE A 8 41.99 29.98 2.59
CA ILE A 8 41.46 29.02 3.57
C ILE A 8 41.23 27.71 2.81
N SER A 9 42.30 26.91 2.74
CA SER A 9 42.26 25.52 2.31
C SER A 9 42.10 24.63 3.53
N VAL A 10 41.42 23.50 3.36
CA VAL A 10 41.21 22.42 4.34
C VAL A 10 40.17 22.82 5.39
N VAL A 11 38.90 22.46 5.27
CA VAL A 11 38.37 21.09 5.39
C VAL A 11 37.14 20.98 4.48
N PHE A 12 37.33 20.58 3.23
CA PHE A 12 36.28 19.84 2.52
C PHE A 12 36.36 18.42 3.10
N ALA A 13 35.74 18.24 4.27
CA ALA A 13 35.35 16.91 4.71
C ALA A 13 34.36 16.46 3.64
N VAL A 14 34.89 15.70 2.68
CA VAL A 14 34.14 14.86 1.78
C VAL A 14 33.34 13.96 2.70
N ILE A 15 32.12 14.40 3.04
CA ILE A 15 31.08 13.51 3.51
C ILE A 15 30.81 12.66 2.27
N SER A 16 31.60 11.60 2.13
CA SER A 16 31.26 10.47 1.29
C SER A 16 29.97 9.95 1.89
N ILE A 17 28.84 10.49 1.40
CA ILE A 17 27.53 9.95 1.66
C ILE A 17 27.57 8.61 0.96
N ASN A 18 27.98 7.57 1.69
CA ASN A 18 27.87 6.20 1.23
C ASN A 18 26.39 6.01 0.94
N ALA A 19 26.04 6.01 -0.34
CA ALA A 19 24.75 5.57 -0.83
C ALA A 19 24.61 4.11 -0.41
N HIS A 20 24.10 3.89 0.80
CA HIS A 20 23.71 2.58 1.25
C HIS A 20 22.48 2.23 0.41
N ALA A 21 22.70 1.39 -0.60
CA ALA A 21 21.63 0.57 -1.13
C ALA A 21 20.91 -0.02 0.08
N ALA A 22 19.63 0.31 0.27
CA ALA A 22 18.86 -0.18 1.40
C ALA A 22 19.00 -1.70 1.43
N ASP A 23 19.55 -2.23 2.52
CA ASP A 23 19.77 -3.67 2.66
C ASP A 23 18.40 -4.35 2.52
N PRO A 24 18.24 -5.32 1.60
CA PRO A 24 17.00 -6.08 1.47
C PRO A 24 16.45 -6.56 2.82
N LYS A 25 17.33 -6.92 3.77
CA LYS A 25 16.93 -7.31 5.13
C LYS A 25 16.32 -6.18 5.95
N GLU A 26 16.80 -4.95 5.77
CA GLU A 26 16.25 -3.77 6.44
C GLU A 26 14.84 -3.46 5.91
N ILE A 27 14.63 -3.61 4.60
CA ILE A 27 13.31 -3.43 3.97
C ILE A 27 12.34 -4.48 4.50
N GLU A 28 12.72 -5.75 4.50
CA GLU A 28 11.90 -6.85 5.02
C GLU A 28 11.51 -6.62 6.48
N SER A 29 12.47 -6.20 7.32
CA SER A 29 12.20 -5.88 8.72
C SER A 29 11.18 -4.77 8.88
N LYS A 30 11.26 -3.70 8.08
CA LYS A 30 10.30 -2.59 8.13
C LYS A 30 8.92 -3.00 7.64
N VAL A 31 8.84 -3.83 6.59
CA VAL A 31 7.56 -4.38 6.11
C VAL A 31 6.91 -5.25 7.18
N ALA A 32 7.69 -6.09 7.86
CA ALA A 32 7.20 -6.92 8.96
C ALA A 32 6.70 -6.06 10.14
N GLU A 33 7.42 -4.99 10.49
CA GLU A 33 7.01 -4.04 11.53
C GLU A 33 5.69 -3.35 11.17
N LEU A 34 5.57 -2.82 9.95
CA LEU A 34 4.35 -2.17 9.48
C LEU A 34 3.17 -3.15 9.46
N ASN A 35 3.39 -4.40 9.05
CA ASN A 35 2.35 -5.42 9.08
C ASN A 35 1.89 -5.73 10.52
N SER A 36 2.84 -5.83 11.45
CA SER A 36 2.54 -6.02 12.87
C SER A 36 1.73 -4.85 13.44
N GLN A 37 2.08 -3.62 13.08
CA GLN A 37 1.30 -2.43 13.47
C GLN A 37 -0.10 -2.41 12.87
N SER A 38 -0.25 -2.80 11.60
CA SER A 38 -1.58 -2.94 10.97
C SER A 38 -2.45 -3.94 11.73
N ILE A 39 -1.91 -5.11 12.05
CA ILE A 39 -2.64 -6.13 12.82
C ILE A 39 -2.99 -5.61 14.22
N LYS A 40 -2.08 -4.89 14.88
CA LYS A 40 -2.31 -4.36 16.22
C LYS A 40 -3.38 -3.27 16.26
N LEU A 41 -3.37 -2.36 15.28
CA LEU A 41 -4.24 -1.18 15.27
C LEU A 41 -5.58 -1.44 14.58
N LEU A 42 -5.57 -2.18 13.48
CA LEU A 42 -6.73 -2.43 12.63
C LEU A 42 -7.25 -3.87 12.78
N GLY A 43 -6.54 -4.74 13.48
CA GLY A 43 -6.91 -6.15 13.58
C GLY A 43 -6.72 -6.94 12.28
N VAL A 44 -6.13 -6.35 11.25
CA VAL A 44 -5.92 -6.96 9.93
C VAL A 44 -4.53 -6.69 9.36
N SER A 45 -4.04 -7.61 8.52
CA SER A 45 -2.79 -7.51 7.79
C SER A 45 -2.77 -6.39 6.75
N LEU A 46 -1.60 -5.89 6.40
CA LEU A 46 -1.46 -4.88 5.33
C LEU A 46 -1.96 -5.39 3.98
N ASN A 47 -1.77 -6.68 3.70
CA ASN A 47 -2.28 -7.30 2.48
C ASN A 47 -3.80 -7.30 2.45
N ALA A 48 -4.47 -7.56 3.58
CA ALA A 48 -5.91 -7.36 3.71
C ALA A 48 -6.32 -5.90 3.47
N VAL A 49 -5.62 -4.93 4.05
CA VAL A 49 -5.89 -3.50 3.80
C VAL A 49 -5.78 -3.16 2.31
N ARG A 50 -4.82 -3.74 1.57
CA ARG A 50 -4.72 -3.56 0.10
C ARG A 50 -6.00 -3.96 -0.63
N TYR A 51 -6.63 -5.07 -0.25
CA TYR A 51 -7.92 -5.48 -0.84
C TYR A 51 -9.05 -4.53 -0.45
N LEU A 52 -9.05 -4.00 0.77
CA LEU A 52 -10.04 -3.03 1.22
C LEU A 52 -9.95 -1.73 0.41
N VAL A 53 -8.74 -1.24 0.13
CA VAL A 53 -8.53 -0.03 -0.68
C VAL A 53 -9.05 -0.23 -2.10
N GLY A 54 -8.72 -1.36 -2.72
CA GLY A 54 -9.18 -1.71 -4.07
C GLY A 54 -10.63 -2.19 -4.16
N ALA A 55 -11.33 -2.36 -3.03
CA ALA A 55 -12.69 -2.89 -3.02
C ALA A 55 -13.69 -1.86 -3.58
N SER A 56 -14.40 -2.23 -4.63
CA SER A 56 -15.50 -1.44 -5.18
C SER A 56 -16.73 -2.33 -5.37
N PRO A 57 -17.95 -1.84 -5.08
CA PRO A 57 -19.19 -2.56 -5.40
C PRO A 57 -19.32 -2.92 -6.88
N SER A 58 -18.67 -2.18 -7.79
CA SER A 58 -18.66 -2.45 -9.23
C SER A 58 -17.54 -3.40 -9.68
N SER A 59 -16.64 -3.80 -8.77
CA SER A 59 -15.54 -4.70 -9.09
C SER A 59 -15.94 -6.16 -8.89
N TYR A 60 -15.57 -6.99 -9.87
CA TYR A 60 -15.81 -8.43 -9.88
C TYR A 60 -14.46 -9.14 -9.96
N LEU A 61 -14.10 -9.86 -8.90
CA LEU A 61 -12.86 -10.63 -8.83
C LEU A 61 -13.16 -12.10 -9.14
N LEU A 62 -12.36 -12.72 -10.00
CA LEU A 62 -12.55 -14.13 -10.32
C LEU A 62 -12.29 -15.00 -9.09
N TYR A 63 -13.31 -15.74 -8.64
CA TYR A 63 -13.24 -16.51 -7.38
C TYR A 63 -12.17 -17.60 -7.43
N SER A 64 -12.09 -18.33 -8.55
CA SER A 64 -11.11 -19.41 -8.74
C SER A 64 -9.66 -18.91 -8.71
N TYR A 65 -9.41 -17.70 -9.21
CA TYR A 65 -8.09 -17.09 -9.12
C TYR A 65 -7.73 -16.77 -7.67
N LEU A 66 -8.64 -16.16 -6.90
CA LEU A 66 -8.40 -15.83 -5.49
C LEU A 66 -8.17 -17.08 -4.63
N GLU A 67 -8.86 -18.18 -4.94
CA GLU A 67 -8.63 -19.45 -4.24
C GLU A 67 -7.27 -20.06 -4.59
N SER A 68 -6.92 -20.12 -5.87
CA SER A 68 -5.67 -20.75 -6.32
C SER A 68 -4.42 -19.96 -5.95
N SER A 69 -4.50 -18.63 -5.89
CA SER A 69 -3.40 -17.76 -5.42
C SER A 69 -3.31 -17.66 -3.90
N GLY A 70 -4.31 -18.14 -3.16
CA GLY A 70 -4.41 -17.99 -1.71
C GLY A 70 -4.83 -16.58 -1.25
N GLU A 71 -5.01 -15.63 -2.17
CA GLU A 71 -5.40 -14.25 -1.87
C GLU A 71 -6.79 -14.13 -1.23
N ILE A 72 -7.65 -15.15 -1.40
CA ILE A 72 -8.95 -15.25 -0.74
C ILE A 72 -8.84 -15.16 0.80
N ALA A 73 -7.70 -15.56 1.37
CA ALA A 73 -7.47 -15.48 2.81
C ALA A 73 -7.53 -14.04 3.33
N TYR A 74 -6.99 -13.08 2.58
CA TYR A 74 -7.00 -11.66 2.95
C TYR A 74 -8.41 -11.07 2.88
N VAL A 75 -9.21 -11.49 1.91
CA VAL A 75 -10.62 -11.09 1.80
C VAL A 75 -11.42 -11.65 2.98
N ARG A 76 -11.21 -12.92 3.34
CA ARG A 76 -11.85 -13.55 4.51
C ARG A 76 -11.41 -12.90 5.83
N GLU A 77 -10.17 -12.47 5.94
CA GLU A 77 -9.66 -11.71 7.08
C GLU A 77 -10.45 -10.40 7.27
N LEU A 78 -10.65 -9.63 6.19
CA LEU A 78 -11.48 -8.42 6.23
C LEU A 78 -12.94 -8.70 6.61
N GLU A 79 -13.51 -9.77 6.05
CA GLU A 79 -14.90 -10.16 6.32
C GLU A 79 -15.08 -10.59 7.78
N ALA A 80 -14.15 -11.39 8.32
CA ALA A 80 -14.17 -11.84 9.71
C ALA A 80 -14.07 -10.67 10.71
N LYS A 81 -13.46 -9.55 10.31
CA LYS A 81 -13.37 -8.32 11.11
C LYS A 81 -14.53 -7.35 10.84
N GLY A 82 -15.46 -7.70 9.96
CA GLY A 82 -16.63 -6.88 9.66
C GLY A 82 -16.33 -5.63 8.82
N TYR A 83 -15.14 -5.54 8.19
CA TYR A 83 -14.79 -4.41 7.33
C TYR A 83 -15.43 -4.49 5.95
N VAL A 84 -15.73 -5.70 5.48
CA VAL A 84 -16.35 -5.93 4.17
C VAL A 84 -17.47 -6.96 4.29
N LYS A 85 -18.42 -6.86 3.36
CA LYS A 85 -19.37 -7.92 3.04
C LYS A 85 -18.96 -8.55 1.72
N VAL A 86 -18.85 -9.87 1.68
CA VAL A 86 -18.53 -10.61 0.47
C VAL A 86 -19.82 -11.11 -0.19
N GLN A 87 -19.90 -10.99 -1.51
CA GLN A 87 -20.96 -11.62 -2.30
C GLN A 87 -20.34 -12.45 -3.40
N VAL A 88 -20.72 -13.73 -3.49
CA VAL A 88 -20.37 -14.59 -4.61
C VAL A 88 -21.54 -14.55 -5.59
N VAL A 89 -21.26 -14.14 -6.83
CA VAL A 89 -22.23 -14.14 -7.92
C VAL A 89 -21.80 -15.14 -8.97
N GLN A 90 -22.79 -15.83 -9.53
CA GLN A 90 -22.59 -16.68 -10.69
C GLN A 90 -22.81 -15.79 -11.91
N SER A 91 -21.80 -15.69 -12.79
CA SER A 91 -21.77 -14.81 -13.97
C SER A 91 -21.63 -13.29 -13.70
N LEU A 92 -21.18 -12.57 -14.73
CA LEU A 92 -21.12 -11.11 -14.73
C LEU A 92 -22.48 -10.49 -15.11
N PRO A 93 -22.76 -9.24 -14.72
CA PRO A 93 -24.05 -8.58 -15.01
C PRO A 93 -24.38 -8.41 -16.49
N ASP A 94 -23.37 -8.41 -17.36
CA ASP A 94 -23.51 -8.30 -18.81
C ASP A 94 -23.88 -9.65 -19.47
N GLY A 95 -23.96 -10.72 -18.69
CA GLY A 95 -24.29 -12.07 -19.16
C GLY A 95 -23.11 -12.81 -19.80
N THR A 96 -21.89 -12.25 -19.74
CA THR A 96 -20.66 -12.93 -20.12
C THR A 96 -20.20 -13.89 -19.00
N GLN A 97 -19.35 -14.87 -19.34
CA GLN A 97 -18.73 -15.80 -18.38
C GLN A 97 -19.74 -16.52 -17.45
N ARG A 98 -20.81 -17.10 -18.03
CA ARG A 98 -21.96 -17.67 -17.30
C ARG A 98 -21.63 -18.77 -16.29
N ASN A 99 -20.53 -19.48 -16.51
CA ASN A 99 -20.13 -20.62 -15.68
C ASN A 99 -19.06 -20.26 -14.64
N GLU A 100 -18.64 -19.01 -14.59
CA GLU A 100 -17.63 -18.55 -13.63
C GLU A 100 -18.29 -17.90 -12.40
N LYS A 101 -17.60 -18.06 -11.26
CA LYS A 101 -17.98 -17.43 -10.00
C LYS A 101 -17.12 -16.20 -9.80
N PHE A 102 -17.78 -15.09 -9.49
CA PHE A 102 -17.13 -13.83 -9.19
C PHE A 102 -17.41 -13.44 -7.75
N LEU A 103 -16.42 -12.78 -7.16
CA LEU A 103 -16.46 -12.28 -5.82
C LEU A 103 -16.55 -10.75 -5.87
N ARG A 104 -17.54 -10.21 -5.17
CA ARG A 104 -17.67 -8.78 -4.92
C ARG A 104 -17.31 -8.50 -3.47
N VAL A 105 -16.37 -7.59 -3.27
CA VAL A 105 -15.96 -7.09 -1.96
C VAL A 105 -16.61 -5.74 -1.75
N ILE A 106 -17.51 -5.64 -0.78
CA ILE A 106 -18.28 -4.43 -0.52
C ILE A 106 -17.84 -3.88 0.84
N PRO A 107 -17.14 -2.74 0.90
CA PRO A 107 -16.80 -2.09 2.16
C PRO A 107 -18.05 -1.71 2.95
N VAL A 108 -18.06 -1.98 4.25
CA VAL A 108 -19.18 -1.68 5.16
C VAL A 108 -18.67 -1.07 6.46
N GLY A 109 -19.53 -0.34 7.17
CA GLY A 109 -19.22 0.24 8.49
C GLY A 109 -17.87 0.97 8.52
N ASP A 110 -17.02 0.58 9.49
CA ASP A 110 -15.67 1.11 9.68
C ASP A 110 -14.75 0.84 8.49
N GLY A 111 -15.00 -0.21 7.70
CA GLY A 111 -14.19 -0.54 6.53
C GLY A 111 -14.35 0.48 5.41
N ALA A 112 -15.57 0.99 5.23
CA ALA A 112 -15.83 2.08 4.29
C ALA A 112 -15.19 3.41 4.76
N VAL A 113 -15.12 3.65 6.07
CA VAL A 113 -14.42 4.82 6.64
C VAL A 113 -12.92 4.69 6.40
N LEU A 114 -12.34 3.55 6.77
CA LEU A 114 -10.91 3.27 6.60
C LEU A 114 -10.49 3.38 5.13
N GLN A 115 -11.27 2.82 4.20
CA GLN A 115 -11.02 2.94 2.77
C GLN A 115 -10.93 4.41 2.34
N ARG A 116 -11.91 5.24 2.72
CA ARG A 116 -11.91 6.67 2.38
C ARG A 116 -10.71 7.40 2.97
N CYS A 117 -10.33 7.08 4.21
CA CYS A 117 -9.16 7.68 4.85
C CYS A 117 -7.88 7.34 4.08
N VAL A 118 -7.69 6.07 3.69
CA VAL A 118 -6.50 5.65 2.95
C VAL A 118 -6.47 6.29 1.55
N VAL A 119 -7.58 6.27 0.82
CA VAL A 119 -7.68 6.92 -0.50
C VAL A 119 -7.43 8.42 -0.40
N ALA A 120 -7.95 9.10 0.62
CA ALA A 120 -7.70 10.52 0.84
C ALA A 120 -6.22 10.82 1.14
N LEU A 121 -5.54 9.94 1.89
CA LEU A 121 -4.10 10.06 2.15
C LEU A 121 -3.26 9.88 0.87
N GLU A 122 -3.63 8.96 -0.01
CA GLU A 122 -2.95 8.77 -1.31
C GLU A 122 -3.03 10.03 -2.19
N HIS A 123 -4.13 10.77 -2.11
CA HIS A 123 -4.36 11.99 -2.89
C HIS A 123 -3.94 13.27 -2.16
N ASN A 124 -3.34 13.17 -0.96
CA ASN A 124 -2.91 14.33 -0.22
C ASN A 124 -1.62 14.92 -0.83
N PRO A 125 -1.64 16.18 -1.31
CA PRO A 125 -0.49 16.79 -2.00
C PRO A 125 0.74 16.94 -1.08
N ALA A 126 0.56 17.04 0.25
CA ALA A 126 1.68 17.07 1.19
C ALA A 126 2.40 15.72 1.26
N VAL A 127 1.65 14.62 1.23
CA VAL A 127 2.20 13.26 1.22
C VAL A 127 2.87 12.98 -0.12
N GLN A 128 2.23 13.36 -1.23
CA GLN A 128 2.80 13.20 -2.58
C GLN A 128 4.05 14.08 -2.79
N GLY A 129 4.07 15.29 -2.24
CA GLY A 129 5.24 16.19 -2.27
C GLY A 129 6.43 15.58 -1.54
N THR A 130 6.20 15.03 -0.34
CA THR A 130 7.28 14.40 0.45
C THR A 130 7.81 13.12 -0.20
N LEU A 131 6.96 12.33 -0.87
CA LEU A 131 7.36 11.15 -1.63
C LEU A 131 8.12 11.52 -2.90
N ARG A 132 7.70 12.57 -3.62
CA ARG A 132 8.37 13.07 -4.82
C ARG A 132 9.71 13.72 -4.51
N GLU A 133 9.80 14.47 -3.41
CA GLU A 133 11.05 15.09 -2.98
C GLU A 133 12.07 14.04 -2.52
N LYS A 134 11.63 13.00 -1.79
CA LYS A 134 12.48 11.85 -1.46
C LYS A 134 12.83 10.96 -2.66
N ALA A 135 11.97 10.88 -3.67
CA ALA A 135 12.24 10.13 -4.89
C ALA A 135 13.16 10.90 -5.86
N ALA A 136 13.05 12.22 -5.93
CA ALA A 136 13.91 13.09 -6.74
C ALA A 136 15.29 13.34 -6.11
N GLN A 137 15.43 13.13 -4.80
CA GLN A 137 16.73 13.11 -4.11
C GLN A 137 17.42 11.73 -4.13
N ARG A 138 16.85 10.74 -4.83
CA ARG A 138 17.56 9.48 -5.10
C ARG A 138 18.37 9.63 -6.41
N PRO A 139 19.71 9.53 -6.36
CA PRO A 139 20.54 9.39 -7.56
C PRO A 139 20.31 8.05 -8.26
#